data_AF-A0A7S1QFN0-F1
#
_entry.id   AF-A0A7S1QFN0-F1
#
_cell.length_a   1.000
_cell.length_b   1.000
_cell.length_c   1.000
_cell.angle_alpha   90.00
_cell.angle_beta   90.00
_cell.angle_gamma   90.00
#
_symmetry.space_group_name_H-M   'P 1'
#
loop_
_entity.id
_entity.type
_entity.pdbx_description
1 polymer ?
#
loop_
_entity_poly.entity_id
_entity_poly.type
_entity_poly.pdbx_seq_one_letter_code
_entity_poly.pdbx_strand_id
1 'polypeptide(L)'
;RAPEGRERAAVEKWLRSAADKCRGKLGGSRPLFPGPEDAATAEGDEDFEAAFSAVHSSLKFPSTAHLKNLGAATRDDKLCNTERQRFFCSGAQIVSVEEKIDGANLGLSLDSLSQWRMQARSKMVNWKTDSQFAGLEQWLNDHSSTLCQVLERNNDIL
;
A
#
# COMPACT_ATOMS: atom_id res chain seq x y z
N ARG A 1 -16.98 -4.49 20.42
CA ARG A 1 -16.29 -4.80 21.70
C ARG A 1 -14.80 -4.55 21.42
N ALA A 2 -14.20 -3.51 22.00
CA ALA A 2 -12.84 -3.10 21.67
C ALA A 2 -11.84 -4.15 22.21
N PRO A 3 -10.84 -4.60 21.44
CA PRO A 3 -9.84 -5.50 21.96
C PRO A 3 -8.92 -4.75 22.93
N GLU A 4 -8.85 -5.29 24.15
CA GLU A 4 -8.19 -4.74 25.33
C GLU A 4 -6.66 -4.75 25.17
N GLY A 5 -5.96 -3.75 25.73
CA GLY A 5 -4.58 -3.36 25.39
C GLY A 5 -3.47 -4.44 25.38
N ARG A 6 -3.71 -5.66 25.87
CA ARG A 6 -2.80 -6.81 25.69
C ARG A 6 -2.65 -7.21 24.22
N GLU A 7 -3.72 -7.09 23.43
CA GLU A 7 -3.71 -7.46 22.03
C GLU A 7 -2.94 -6.45 21.17
N ARG A 8 -3.06 -5.15 21.49
CA ARG A 8 -2.26 -4.08 20.89
C ARG A 8 -0.76 -4.28 21.17
N ALA A 9 -0.40 -4.59 22.41
CA ALA A 9 1.00 -4.84 22.79
C ALA A 9 1.59 -6.05 22.03
N ALA A 10 0.81 -7.10 21.78
CA ALA A 10 1.26 -8.26 21.02
C ALA A 10 1.47 -7.93 19.53
N VAL A 11 0.60 -7.09 18.94
CA VAL A 11 0.76 -6.60 17.56
C VAL A 11 2.01 -5.72 17.46
N GLU A 12 2.17 -4.76 18.36
CA GLU A 12 3.37 -3.91 18.40
C GLU A 12 4.65 -4.74 18.58
N LYS A 13 4.62 -5.77 19.43
CA LYS A 13 5.75 -6.69 19.59
C LYS A 13 6.07 -7.42 18.28
N TRP A 14 5.06 -7.90 17.55
CA TRP A 14 5.28 -8.54 16.25
C TRP A 14 5.80 -7.54 15.22
N LEU A 15 5.21 -6.35 15.12
CA LEU A 15 5.66 -5.29 14.21
C LEU A 15 7.14 -4.98 14.45
N ARG A 16 7.52 -4.82 15.72
CA ARG A 16 8.92 -4.61 16.12
C ARG A 16 9.83 -5.75 15.66
N SER A 17 9.41 -7.00 15.89
CA SER A 17 10.17 -8.17 15.44
C SER A 17 10.26 -8.28 13.91
N ALA A 18 9.18 -7.96 13.20
CA ALA A 18 9.15 -7.94 11.74
C ALA A 18 10.05 -6.84 11.17
N ALA A 19 10.10 -5.69 11.83
CA ALA A 19 11.00 -4.61 11.47
C ALA A 19 12.47 -4.92 11.73
N ASP A 20 12.79 -5.61 12.83
CA ASP A 20 14.15 -6.11 13.06
C ASP A 20 14.59 -7.04 11.93
N LYS A 21 13.68 -7.92 11.46
CA LYS A 21 13.92 -8.77 10.30
C LYS A 21 14.13 -7.96 9.02
N CYS A 22 13.38 -6.88 8.81
CA CYS A 22 13.54 -6.02 7.63
C CYS A 22 14.84 -5.23 7.68
N ARG A 23 15.19 -4.62 8.82
CA ARG A 23 16.50 -3.96 9.02
C ARG A 23 17.67 -4.89 8.74
N GLY A 24 17.61 -6.14 9.22
CA GLY A 24 18.66 -7.13 8.96
C GLY A 24 18.82 -7.50 7.49
N LYS A 25 17.78 -7.28 6.66
CA LYS A 25 17.75 -7.63 5.23
C LYS A 25 18.07 -6.46 4.31
N LEU A 26 17.80 -5.23 4.75
CA LEU A 26 18.12 -3.98 4.06
C LEU A 26 19.62 -3.60 4.12
N GLY A 27 20.44 -4.32 4.88
CA GLY A 27 21.88 -4.03 5.03
C GLY A 27 22.75 -4.25 3.79
N GLY A 28 22.17 -4.43 2.59
CA GLY A 28 22.86 -4.93 1.40
C GLY A 28 23.07 -3.94 0.25
N SER A 29 22.26 -2.88 0.12
CA SER A 29 22.35 -1.96 -1.02
C SER A 29 22.28 -0.52 -0.56
N ARG A 30 23.42 0.18 -0.58
CA ARG A 30 23.45 1.62 -0.32
C ARG A 30 23.11 2.32 -1.64
N PRO A 31 22.15 3.27 -1.68
CA PRO A 31 21.89 4.04 -2.89
C PRO A 31 23.19 4.67 -3.39
N LEU A 32 23.39 4.70 -4.71
CA LEU A 32 24.59 5.29 -5.33
C LEU A 32 24.75 6.78 -5.00
N PHE A 33 23.65 7.48 -4.68
CA PHE A 33 23.61 8.86 -4.18
C PHE A 33 22.46 9.04 -3.19
N PRO A 34 22.64 8.81 -1.88
CA PRO A 34 21.60 9.10 -0.91
C PRO A 34 21.57 10.61 -0.64
N GLY A 35 20.54 11.30 -1.12
CA GLY A 35 20.23 12.66 -0.68
C GLY A 35 19.61 12.66 0.71
N PRO A 36 19.68 13.75 1.49
CA PRO A 36 18.91 13.89 2.73
C PRO A 36 17.39 13.73 2.52
N GLU A 37 16.88 14.02 1.32
CA GLU A 37 15.50 13.75 0.89
C GLU A 37 15.14 12.25 0.81
N ASP A 38 16.14 11.39 0.60
CA ASP A 38 15.97 9.94 0.55
C ASP A 38 16.01 9.30 1.94
N ALA A 39 16.28 10.07 3.00
CA ALA A 39 16.28 9.54 4.36
C ALA A 39 14.85 9.38 4.90
N ALA A 40 14.56 8.21 5.48
CA ALA A 40 13.32 8.04 6.23
C ALA A 40 13.45 8.74 7.57
N THR A 41 12.61 9.74 7.81
CA THR A 41 12.60 10.52 9.04
C THR A 41 11.31 10.27 9.82
N ALA A 42 11.39 10.40 11.15
CA ALA A 42 10.21 10.38 11.99
C ALA A 42 9.23 11.52 11.64
N GLU A 43 9.76 12.67 11.22
CA GLU A 43 8.97 13.81 10.73
C GLU A 43 8.16 13.42 9.48
N GLY A 44 8.79 12.75 8.50
CA GLY A 44 8.09 12.29 7.30
C GLY A 44 7.05 11.20 7.58
N ASP A 45 7.26 10.39 8.61
CA ASP A 45 6.27 9.45 9.11
C ASP A 45 5.05 10.15 9.72
N GLU A 46 5.27 11.19 10.53
CA GLU A 46 4.20 12.02 11.10
C GLU A 46 3.42 12.75 10.01
N ASP A 47 4.12 13.31 9.02
CA ASP A 47 3.52 13.95 7.85
C ASP A 47 2.66 12.98 7.05
N PHE A 48 3.11 11.73 6.87
CA PHE A 48 2.31 10.68 6.23
C PHE A 48 1.02 10.40 7.00
N GLU A 49 1.11 10.19 8.31
CA GLU A 49 -0.07 9.91 9.15
C GLU A 49 -1.03 11.11 9.19
N ALA A 50 -0.49 12.33 9.22
CA ALA A 50 -1.26 13.56 9.15
C ALA A 50 -1.96 13.70 7.79
N ALA A 51 -1.25 13.46 6.67
CA ALA A 51 -1.83 13.48 5.34
C ALA A 51 -2.93 12.42 5.18
N PHE A 52 -2.71 11.22 5.73
CA PHE A 52 -3.67 10.13 5.71
C PHE A 52 -4.95 10.47 6.51
N SER A 53 -4.78 11.09 7.67
CA SER A 53 -5.85 11.43 8.59
C SER A 53 -6.64 12.67 8.15
N ALA A 54 -5.93 13.72 7.70
CA ALA A 54 -6.52 15.02 7.34
C ALA A 54 -6.97 15.09 5.88
N VAL A 55 -6.18 14.53 4.95
CA VAL A 55 -6.45 14.55 3.51
C VAL A 55 -6.75 13.13 3.08
N HIS A 56 -7.89 12.62 3.57
CA HIS A 56 -8.39 11.30 3.25
C HIS A 56 -8.60 11.05 1.75
N SER A 57 -8.30 11.99 0.86
CA SER A 57 -8.39 11.91 -0.60
C SER A 57 -7.05 11.74 -1.32
N SER A 58 -5.92 12.22 -0.80
CA SER A 58 -4.63 12.21 -1.53
C SER A 58 -3.95 10.85 -1.50
N LEU A 59 -4.15 10.08 -0.43
CA LEU A 59 -3.58 8.74 -0.25
C LEU A 59 -4.59 7.61 -0.52
N LYS A 60 -5.77 7.93 -1.08
CA LYS A 60 -6.76 6.91 -1.45
C LYS A 60 -6.36 6.18 -2.71
N PHE A 61 -6.56 4.86 -2.69
CA PHE A 61 -6.50 4.07 -3.92
C PHE A 61 -7.42 4.66 -4.99
N PRO A 62 -6.92 4.85 -6.23
CA PRO A 62 -7.75 5.36 -7.30
C PRO A 62 -8.94 4.42 -7.54
N SER A 63 -10.08 5.00 -7.89
CA SER A 63 -11.21 4.21 -8.39
C SER A 63 -11.01 3.92 -9.87
N THR A 64 -11.12 2.65 -10.27
CA THR A 64 -11.15 2.25 -11.67
C THR A 64 -12.49 2.65 -12.28
N ALA A 65 -12.45 3.49 -13.32
CA ALA A 65 -13.63 3.83 -14.10
C ALA A 65 -13.78 2.85 -15.27
N HIS A 66 -15.02 2.52 -15.64
CA HIS A 66 -15.31 1.74 -16.82
C HIS A 66 -14.89 2.50 -18.07
N LEU A 67 -14.14 1.83 -18.95
CA LEU A 67 -13.76 2.39 -20.24
C LEU A 67 -14.99 2.66 -21.12
N LYS A 68 -15.97 1.75 -21.09
CA LYS A 68 -17.24 1.84 -21.83
C LYS A 68 -18.35 1.11 -21.07
N ASN A 69 -19.56 1.65 -21.07
CA ASN A 69 -20.74 0.92 -20.57
C ASN A 69 -21.24 -0.05 -21.65
N LEU A 70 -21.20 -1.35 -21.37
CA LEU A 70 -21.69 -2.40 -22.27
C LEU A 70 -23.11 -2.90 -21.91
N GLY A 71 -23.81 -2.20 -21.01
CA GLY A 71 -25.18 -2.51 -20.58
C GLY A 71 -25.31 -2.95 -19.12
N ALA A 72 -24.19 -3.09 -18.39
CA ALA A 72 -24.17 -3.52 -16.99
C ALA A 72 -23.80 -2.41 -15.99
N ALA A 73 -23.31 -1.26 -16.45
CA ALA A 73 -22.95 -0.17 -15.53
C ALA A 73 -24.21 0.56 -15.04
N THR A 74 -24.27 0.76 -13.73
CA THR A 74 -25.29 1.52 -13.02
C THR A 74 -24.99 3.02 -13.03
N ARG A 75 -25.90 3.84 -12.50
CA ARG A 75 -25.71 5.30 -12.40
C ARG A 75 -24.52 5.68 -11.51
N ASP A 76 -24.21 4.85 -10.51
CA ASP A 76 -23.18 5.15 -9.51
C ASP A 76 -21.79 4.68 -9.97
N ASP A 77 -21.72 3.97 -11.11
CA ASP A 77 -20.47 3.53 -11.73
C ASP A 77 -19.77 4.68 -12.46
N LYS A 78 -18.45 4.78 -12.26
CA LYS A 78 -17.63 5.80 -12.91
C LYS A 78 -17.35 5.38 -14.34
N LEU A 79 -17.60 6.28 -15.29
CA LEU A 79 -17.24 6.11 -16.69
C LEU A 79 -16.05 7.01 -17.03
N CYS A 80 -15.13 6.51 -17.85
CA CYS A 80 -14.08 7.33 -18.43
C CYS A 80 -14.68 8.44 -19.30
N ASN A 81 -14.09 9.64 -19.25
CA ASN A 81 -14.45 10.71 -20.18
C ASN A 81 -13.94 10.38 -21.61
N THR A 82 -14.45 11.09 -22.60
CA THR A 82 -14.13 10.85 -24.02
C THR A 82 -12.63 10.99 -24.33
N GLU A 83 -11.94 11.92 -23.67
CA GLU A 83 -10.51 12.12 -23.83
C GLU A 83 -9.70 10.91 -23.37
N ARG A 84 -9.99 10.39 -22.16
CA ARG A 84 -9.33 9.21 -21.61
C ARG A 84 -9.67 7.94 -22.40
N GLN A 85 -10.91 7.82 -22.90
CA GLN A 85 -11.27 6.74 -23.82
C GLN A 85 -10.44 6.78 -25.11
N ARG A 86 -10.32 7.95 -25.74
CA ARG A 86 -9.47 8.12 -26.93
C ARG A 86 -8.00 7.86 -26.62
N PHE A 87 -7.51 8.30 -25.47
CA PHE A 87 -6.14 8.05 -25.04
C PHE A 87 -5.82 6.55 -25.04
N PHE A 88 -6.63 5.74 -24.34
CA PHE A 88 -6.45 4.28 -24.29
C PHE A 88 -6.69 3.58 -25.64
N CYS A 89 -7.64 4.06 -26.46
CA CYS A 89 -8.04 3.39 -27.70
C CYS A 89 -7.34 3.91 -28.98
N SER A 90 -6.49 4.93 -28.88
CA SER A 90 -5.85 5.59 -30.04
C SER A 90 -4.82 4.71 -30.76
N GLY A 91 -4.36 3.63 -30.12
CA GLY A 91 -3.22 2.85 -30.58
C GLY A 91 -1.87 3.57 -30.43
N ALA A 92 -1.85 4.79 -29.88
CA ALA A 92 -0.64 5.58 -29.68
C ALA A 92 0.09 5.25 -28.36
N GLN A 93 -0.48 4.36 -27.54
CA GLN A 93 0.05 3.98 -26.22
C GLN A 93 0.12 2.46 -26.12
N ILE A 94 1.13 1.98 -25.40
CA ILE A 94 1.19 0.58 -24.96
C ILE A 94 0.22 0.43 -23.80
N VAL A 95 -0.72 -0.51 -23.90
CA VAL A 95 -1.71 -0.79 -22.86
C VAL A 95 -1.49 -2.22 -22.35
N SER A 96 -1.30 -2.36 -21.04
CA SER A 96 -1.37 -3.65 -20.36
C SER A 96 -2.81 -3.94 -19.95
N VAL A 97 -3.21 -5.21 -20.04
CA VAL A 97 -4.51 -5.69 -19.55
C VAL A 97 -4.22 -6.73 -18.48
N GLU A 98 -4.73 -6.47 -17.29
CA GLU A 98 -4.58 -7.34 -16.13
C GLU A 98 -5.94 -7.81 -15.64
N GLU A 99 -5.96 -8.98 -14.99
CA GLU A 99 -7.17 -9.49 -14.36
C GLU A 99 -7.58 -8.56 -13.21
N LYS A 100 -8.84 -8.13 -13.20
CA LYS A 100 -9.40 -7.45 -12.04
C LYS A 100 -9.78 -8.49 -10.98
N ILE A 101 -8.89 -8.72 -10.04
CA ILE A 101 -9.14 -9.59 -8.88
C ILE A 101 -10.29 -9.00 -8.04
N ASP A 102 -11.31 -9.81 -7.78
CA ASP A 102 -12.42 -9.43 -6.90
C ASP A 102 -12.05 -9.70 -5.44
N GLY A 103 -11.38 -8.71 -4.84
CA GLY A 103 -10.89 -8.78 -3.47
C GLY A 103 -10.97 -7.43 -2.77
N ALA A 104 -10.11 -7.24 -1.77
CA ALA A 104 -10.01 -5.99 -1.03
C ALA A 104 -8.70 -5.27 -1.36
N ASN A 105 -8.75 -3.95 -1.54
CA ASN A 105 -7.54 -3.14 -1.70
C ASN A 105 -6.67 -3.25 -0.44
N LEU A 106 -5.38 -3.52 -0.64
CA LEU A 106 -4.36 -3.55 0.41
C LEU A 106 -3.13 -2.79 -0.07
N GLY A 107 -2.70 -1.81 0.73
CA GLY A 107 -1.43 -1.12 0.61
C GLY A 107 -0.50 -1.53 1.73
N LEU A 108 0.76 -1.77 1.40
CA LEU A 108 1.83 -2.07 2.35
C LEU A 108 2.92 -1.03 2.19
N SER A 109 3.36 -0.44 3.29
CA SER A 109 4.50 0.47 3.33
C SER A 109 5.34 0.25 4.59
N LEU A 110 6.55 0.78 4.59
CA LEU A 110 7.45 0.76 5.73
C LEU A 110 7.63 2.18 6.28
N ASP A 111 7.66 2.32 7.60
CA ASP A 111 8.02 3.57 8.26
C ASP A 111 9.55 3.74 8.36
N SER A 112 10.01 4.87 8.92
CA SER A 112 11.43 5.14 9.15
C SER A 112 12.12 4.15 10.09
N LEU A 113 11.34 3.43 10.90
CA LEU A 113 11.77 2.36 11.78
C LEU A 113 11.51 0.97 11.16
N SER A 114 11.33 0.89 9.84
CA SER A 114 11.06 -0.34 9.08
C SER A 114 9.89 -1.17 9.59
N GLN A 115 8.92 -0.55 10.29
CA GLN A 115 7.68 -1.20 10.71
C GLN A 115 6.69 -1.24 9.55
N TRP A 116 5.89 -2.30 9.51
CA TRP A 116 4.81 -2.43 8.54
C TRP A 116 3.65 -1.49 8.83
N ARG A 117 3.29 -0.70 7.82
CA ARG A 117 2.02 0.02 7.70
C ARG A 117 1.13 -0.71 6.70
N MET A 118 -0.14 -0.90 7.07
CA MET A 118 -1.13 -1.57 6.22
C MET A 118 -2.35 -0.68 6.04
N GLN A 119 -2.75 -0.49 4.80
CA GLN A 119 -3.84 0.40 4.40
C GLN A 119 -4.89 -0.38 3.59
N ALA A 120 -6.15 -0.27 3.97
CA ALA A 120 -7.28 -0.55 3.09
C ALA A 120 -7.73 0.73 2.38
N ARG A 121 -8.70 0.65 1.46
CA ARG A 121 -9.17 1.76 0.61
C ARG A 121 -9.34 3.10 1.34
N SER A 122 -9.82 3.11 2.58
CA SER A 122 -10.14 4.32 3.34
C SER A 122 -9.69 4.29 4.80
N LYS A 123 -8.79 3.38 5.19
CA LYS A 123 -8.33 3.34 6.59
C LYS A 123 -7.07 2.49 6.73
N MET A 124 -6.32 2.75 7.79
CA MET A 124 -5.31 1.82 8.27
C MET A 124 -6.01 0.56 8.81
N VAL A 125 -5.42 -0.60 8.55
CA VAL A 125 -5.96 -1.91 8.93
C VAL A 125 -4.90 -2.77 9.59
N ASN A 126 -5.32 -3.82 10.28
CA ASN A 126 -4.41 -4.88 10.71
C ASN A 126 -5.14 -6.23 10.75
N TRP A 127 -4.38 -7.31 10.71
CA TRP A 127 -4.90 -8.68 10.66
C TRP A 127 -5.72 -9.10 11.90
N LYS A 128 -5.62 -8.38 13.03
CA LYS A 128 -6.36 -8.74 14.26
C LYS A 128 -7.71 -8.02 14.37
N THR A 129 -7.78 -6.76 13.98
CA THR A 129 -9.02 -5.97 14.08
C THR A 129 -9.88 -6.07 12.84
N ASP A 130 -9.26 -6.35 11.69
CA ASP A 130 -9.94 -6.42 10.41
C ASP A 130 -9.91 -7.87 9.91
N SER A 131 -10.97 -8.62 10.21
CA SER A 131 -11.07 -10.06 9.89
C SER A 131 -10.88 -10.38 8.40
N GLN A 132 -11.22 -9.42 7.52
CA GLN A 132 -10.94 -9.50 6.08
C GLN A 132 -9.44 -9.69 5.77
N PHE A 133 -8.55 -9.22 6.65
CA PHE A 133 -7.09 -9.30 6.52
C PHE A 133 -6.45 -10.29 7.51
N ALA A 134 -7.22 -11.20 8.12
CA ALA A 134 -6.68 -12.13 9.13
C ALA A 134 -5.54 -13.01 8.61
N GLY A 135 -5.56 -13.39 7.33
CA GLY A 135 -4.49 -14.17 6.69
C GLY A 135 -3.18 -13.40 6.45
N LEU A 136 -3.19 -12.07 6.62
CA LEU A 136 -2.05 -11.21 6.29
C LEU A 136 -0.84 -11.45 7.21
N GLU A 137 -1.06 -11.88 8.46
CA GLU A 137 0.03 -12.20 9.38
C GLU A 137 0.92 -13.32 8.84
N GLN A 138 0.29 -14.43 8.44
CA GLN A 138 1.01 -15.57 7.89
C GLN A 138 1.66 -15.21 6.56
N TRP A 139 0.92 -14.52 5.67
CA TRP A 139 1.46 -14.11 4.38
C TRP A 139 2.68 -13.19 4.52
N LEU A 140 2.66 -12.21 5.43
CA LEU A 140 3.82 -11.36 5.70
C LEU A 140 4.98 -12.14 6.32
N ASN A 141 4.72 -13.12 7.20
CA ASN A 141 5.78 -13.98 7.72
C ASN A 141 6.53 -14.69 6.58
N ASP A 142 5.80 -15.16 5.58
CA ASP A 142 6.35 -15.92 4.45
C ASP A 142 7.03 -15.00 3.40
N HIS A 143 6.55 -13.77 3.22
CA HIS A 143 6.99 -12.89 2.11
C HIS A 143 7.76 -11.63 2.55
N SER A 144 7.85 -11.32 3.85
CA SER A 144 8.50 -10.09 4.38
C SER A 144 9.94 -9.90 3.90
N SER A 145 10.65 -11.00 3.61
CA SER A 145 12.01 -10.94 3.08
C SER A 145 12.08 -10.17 1.77
N THR A 146 11.31 -10.65 0.79
CA THR A 146 11.30 -10.13 -0.56
C THR A 146 10.62 -8.77 -0.57
N LEU A 147 9.54 -8.60 0.18
CA LEU A 147 8.84 -7.32 0.27
C LEU A 147 9.73 -6.21 0.84
N CYS A 148 10.54 -6.49 1.86
CA CYS A 148 11.42 -5.46 2.40
C CYS A 148 12.54 -5.06 1.42
N GLN A 149 12.95 -5.94 0.51
CA GLN A 149 13.85 -5.57 -0.58
C GLN A 149 13.12 -4.73 -1.63
N VAL A 150 11.92 -5.16 -2.03
CA VAL A 150 11.07 -4.46 -3.03
C VAL A 150 10.69 -3.05 -2.56
N LEU A 151 10.33 -2.90 -1.29
CA LEU A 151 9.91 -1.63 -0.70
C LEU A 151 11.10 -0.78 -0.21
N GLU A 152 12.32 -1.20 -0.50
CA GLU A 152 13.49 -0.37 -0.27
C GLU A 152 13.38 0.94 -1.06
N ARG A 153 13.86 2.03 -0.47
CA ARG A 153 13.80 3.34 -1.11
C ARG A 153 14.56 3.33 -2.42
N ASN A 154 13.98 3.99 -3.43
CA ASN A 154 14.55 4.08 -4.77
C ASN A 154 14.73 2.71 -5.46
N ASN A 155 13.97 1.70 -5.03
CA ASN A 155 13.84 0.43 -5.73
C ASN A 155 12.61 0.45 -6.65
N ASP A 156 12.76 1.13 -7.80
CA ASP A 156 11.71 1.18 -8.82
C ASP A 156 11.63 -0.19 -9.52
N ILE A 157 10.53 -0.91 -9.31
CA ILE A 157 10.22 -2.14 -10.04
C ILE A 157 9.45 -1.74 -11.30
N LEU A 158 10.12 -1.86 -12.44
CA LEU A 158 9.57 -1.61 -13.78
C LEU A 158 8.69 -2.77 -14.26
#